data_AF-A0A661B1H2-F1
#
_entry.id   AF-A0A661B1H2-F1
#
_cell.length_a   1.000
_cell.length_b   1.000
_cell.length_c   1.000
_cell.angle_alpha   90.00
_cell.angle_beta   90.00
_cell.angle_gamma   90.00
#
_symmetry.space_group_name_H-M   'P 1'
#
loop_
_entity.id
_entity.type
_entity.pdbx_description
1 polymer ?
#
loop_
_entity_poly.entity_id
_entity_poly.type
_entity_poly.pdbx_seq_one_letter_code
_entity_poly.pdbx_strand_id
1 'polypeptide(L)'
;IEEVLAAVMSECDSFAGVVLTSGSSGTLGCGDYLKEKFPASKIAVGEALQCPTLLLNGFGGHRIEGIGDKHVPWIHNVKNTDMVIAVDDERAIRLMRLFNEPVGREALKSAKVPDGIVDNLDLLGISSIANLIASIKFAKYYELTERDIVFTVFTDSMELYESRLREAHAHGEYTATDAAVDLDLLMNITCENTLELDYYGRKRIHNLKYYTWIEQQAKRLEELNAQWHDREYWPRIHELVPRIDELIEEFNWRVLG
;
A
#
# COMPACT_ATOMS: atom_id res chain seq x y z
N ILE A 1 -8.55 -12.66 3.10
CA ILE A 1 -7.81 -11.95 4.19
C ILE A 1 -8.24 -12.47 5.55
N GLU A 2 -9.53 -12.52 5.87
CA GLU A 2 -10.02 -13.10 7.13
C GLU A 2 -9.51 -14.53 7.36
N GLU A 3 -9.50 -15.38 6.33
CA GLU A 3 -8.92 -16.74 6.41
C GLU A 3 -7.42 -16.74 6.74
N VAL A 4 -6.66 -15.81 6.16
CA VAL A 4 -5.21 -15.68 6.41
C VAL A 4 -4.99 -15.22 7.85
N LEU A 5 -5.75 -14.23 8.30
CA LEU A 5 -5.71 -13.75 9.69
C LEU A 5 -6.08 -14.87 10.67
N ALA A 6 -7.16 -15.61 10.40
CA ALA A 6 -7.59 -16.73 11.24
C ALA A 6 -6.54 -17.85 11.34
N ALA A 7 -5.70 -18.04 10.31
CA ALA A 7 -4.64 -19.04 10.33
C ALA A 7 -3.40 -18.63 11.14
N VAL A 8 -3.18 -17.32 11.37
CA VAL A 8 -1.98 -16.80 12.03
C VAL A 8 -2.23 -16.16 13.40
N MET A 9 -3.44 -15.64 13.62
CA MET A 9 -3.82 -14.97 14.87
C MET A 9 -4.10 -15.97 15.98
N SER A 10 -3.51 -15.73 17.16
CA SER A 10 -3.89 -16.37 18.41
C SER A 10 -4.88 -15.51 19.21
N GLU A 11 -5.43 -16.05 20.30
CA GLU A 11 -6.32 -15.31 21.21
C GLU A 11 -5.63 -14.13 21.92
N CYS A 12 -4.29 -14.11 21.95
CA CYS A 12 -3.51 -13.05 22.60
C CYS A 12 -3.12 -11.92 21.64
N ASP A 13 -3.41 -12.06 20.34
CA ASP A 13 -2.99 -11.13 19.31
C ASP A 13 -4.08 -10.11 18.99
N SER A 14 -3.65 -8.91 18.61
CA SER A 14 -4.50 -7.81 18.15
C SER A 14 -4.26 -7.54 16.67
N PHE A 15 -5.33 -7.44 15.88
CA PHE A 15 -5.21 -6.94 14.52
C PHE A 15 -5.10 -5.41 14.54
N ALA A 16 -3.89 -4.89 14.31
CA ALA A 16 -3.59 -3.46 14.39
C ALA A 16 -4.09 -2.69 13.16
N GLY A 17 -4.01 -3.29 11.97
CA GLY A 17 -4.46 -2.61 10.77
C GLY A 17 -3.95 -3.21 9.46
N VAL A 18 -4.39 -2.58 8.38
CA VAL A 18 -3.98 -2.88 7.02
C VAL A 18 -3.23 -1.69 6.42
N VAL A 19 -2.12 -1.96 5.76
CA VAL A 19 -1.26 -0.96 5.12
C VAL A 19 -1.14 -1.27 3.64
N LEU A 20 -1.66 -0.38 2.79
CA LEU A 20 -1.70 -0.57 1.34
C LEU A 20 -1.41 0.74 0.61
N THR A 21 -0.55 0.69 -0.39
CA THR A 21 -0.35 1.79 -1.32
C THR A 21 -1.59 2.01 -2.20
N SER A 22 -1.87 3.27 -2.52
CA SER A 22 -3.03 3.63 -3.34
C SER A 22 -2.70 3.55 -4.82
N GLY A 23 -3.26 2.56 -5.52
CA GLY A 23 -3.41 2.54 -6.98
C GLY A 23 -4.77 3.09 -7.41
N SER A 24 -5.64 2.19 -7.90
CA SER A 24 -7.06 2.45 -8.13
C SER A 24 -7.89 2.56 -6.83
N SER A 25 -7.28 2.28 -5.69
CA SER A 25 -7.90 2.11 -4.37
C SER A 25 -8.87 0.93 -4.23
N GLY A 26 -8.93 0.01 -5.20
CA GLY A 26 -9.79 -1.18 -5.09
C GLY A 26 -9.42 -2.06 -3.89
N THR A 27 -8.14 -2.38 -3.72
CA THR A 27 -7.64 -3.21 -2.61
C THR A 27 -7.85 -2.54 -1.25
N LEU A 28 -7.84 -1.20 -1.18
CA LEU A 28 -8.10 -0.46 0.07
C LEU A 28 -9.50 -0.74 0.64
N GLY A 29 -10.48 -1.11 -0.21
CA GLY A 29 -11.82 -1.51 0.23
C GLY A 29 -11.82 -2.73 1.16
N CYS A 30 -10.78 -3.57 1.13
CA CYS A 30 -10.66 -4.66 2.10
C CYS A 30 -10.52 -4.14 3.55
N GLY A 31 -9.95 -2.95 3.74
CA GLY A 31 -9.85 -2.31 5.04
C GLY A 31 -11.22 -1.95 5.62
N ASP A 32 -12.15 -1.51 4.76
CA ASP A 32 -13.52 -1.22 5.19
C ASP A 32 -14.19 -2.48 5.76
N TYR A 33 -14.08 -3.60 5.05
CA TYR A 33 -14.56 -4.91 5.51
C TYR A 33 -13.86 -5.36 6.81
N LEU A 34 -12.54 -5.23 6.89
CA LEU A 34 -11.78 -5.63 8.08
C LEU A 34 -12.17 -4.81 9.31
N LYS A 35 -12.56 -3.54 9.16
CA LYS A 35 -13.08 -2.75 10.28
C LYS A 35 -14.45 -3.20 10.79
N GLU A 36 -15.26 -3.87 9.98
CA GLU A 36 -16.50 -4.49 10.46
C GLU A 36 -16.19 -5.65 11.43
N LYS A 37 -15.11 -6.39 11.18
CA LYS A 37 -14.65 -7.52 11.99
C LYS A 37 -13.76 -7.10 13.16
N PHE A 38 -12.91 -6.10 12.94
CA PHE A 38 -11.93 -5.57 13.88
C PHE A 38 -12.08 -4.04 13.98
N PRO A 39 -13.06 -3.53 14.75
CA PRO A 39 -13.42 -2.11 14.75
C PRO A 39 -12.32 -1.14 15.19
N ALA A 40 -11.34 -1.64 15.94
CA ALA A 40 -10.19 -0.86 16.41
C ALA A 40 -9.05 -0.81 15.37
N SER A 41 -9.07 -1.66 14.35
CA SER A 41 -8.02 -1.73 13.33
C SER A 41 -7.94 -0.44 12.51
N LYS A 42 -6.74 -0.13 12.02
CA LYS A 42 -6.47 1.08 11.23
C LYS A 42 -6.34 0.76 9.75
N ILE A 43 -6.72 1.71 8.90
CA ILE A 43 -6.44 1.68 7.46
C ILE A 43 -5.40 2.75 7.16
N ALA A 44 -4.18 2.32 6.80
CA ALA A 44 -3.13 3.21 6.35
C ALA A 44 -2.95 3.12 4.84
N VAL A 45 -3.01 4.27 4.18
CA VAL A 45 -2.78 4.40 2.75
C VAL A 45 -1.36 4.89 2.48
N GLY A 46 -0.63 4.12 1.67
CA GLY A 46 0.69 4.47 1.18
C GLY A 46 0.63 5.31 -0.10
N GLU A 47 1.55 6.26 -0.24
CA GLU A 47 1.80 7.00 -1.49
C GLU A 47 3.29 7.26 -1.69
N ALA A 48 3.71 7.71 -2.87
CA ALA A 48 5.08 8.15 -3.07
C ALA A 48 5.30 9.56 -2.49
N LEU A 49 6.41 9.76 -1.77
CA LEU A 49 6.80 11.06 -1.25
C LEU A 49 7.04 12.10 -2.37
N GLN A 50 7.51 11.65 -3.52
CA GLN A 50 7.71 12.48 -4.70
C GLN A 50 6.41 12.88 -5.39
N CYS A 51 5.28 12.23 -5.09
CA CYS A 51 3.94 12.60 -5.55
C CYS A 51 2.94 12.58 -4.38
N PRO A 52 3.08 13.49 -3.39
CA PRO A 52 2.39 13.39 -2.11
C PRO A 52 0.99 13.99 -2.18
N THR A 53 0.10 13.36 -2.96
CA THR A 53 -1.26 13.83 -3.22
C THR A 53 -2.13 13.84 -1.97
N LEU A 54 -2.04 12.82 -1.10
CA LEU A 54 -2.84 12.70 0.11
C LEU A 54 -2.21 13.47 1.28
N LEU A 55 -0.88 13.42 1.41
CA LEU A 55 -0.14 14.03 2.51
C LEU A 55 -0.09 15.55 2.37
N LEU A 56 0.23 16.07 1.18
CA LEU A 56 0.54 17.48 0.95
C LEU A 56 -0.37 18.16 -0.09
N ASN A 57 -1.40 17.46 -0.60
CA ASN A 57 -2.16 17.91 -1.79
C ASN A 57 -1.20 18.21 -2.97
N GLY A 58 -0.10 17.46 -3.05
CA GLY A 58 0.99 17.68 -4.00
C GLY A 58 0.88 16.82 -5.26
N PHE A 59 1.82 17.06 -6.17
CA PHE A 59 1.98 16.33 -7.42
C PHE A 59 3.47 16.15 -7.73
N GLY A 60 3.80 15.16 -8.57
CA GLY A 60 5.16 14.97 -9.05
C GLY A 60 5.28 13.71 -9.91
N GLY A 61 6.44 13.07 -9.89
CA GLY A 61 6.67 11.79 -10.56
C GLY A 61 7.51 10.91 -9.65
N HIS A 62 7.29 9.60 -9.74
CA HIS A 62 8.00 8.63 -8.92
C HIS A 62 8.25 7.33 -9.69
N ARG A 63 9.08 6.48 -9.09
CA ARG A 63 9.48 5.17 -9.62
C ARG A 63 8.76 4.00 -8.95
N ILE A 64 7.87 4.25 -8.00
CA ILE A 64 7.04 3.19 -7.40
C ILE A 64 5.96 2.78 -8.40
N GLU A 65 6.19 1.71 -9.15
CA GLU A 65 5.23 1.23 -10.14
C GLU A 65 4.07 0.47 -9.51
N GLY A 66 2.89 0.57 -10.12
CA GLY A 66 1.66 -0.10 -9.65
C GLY A 66 0.81 0.75 -8.69
N ILE A 67 1.29 1.92 -8.27
CA ILE A 67 0.52 2.88 -7.47
C ILE A 67 0.03 4.05 -8.34
N GLY A 68 -0.94 4.81 -7.83
CA GLY A 68 -1.69 5.82 -8.55
C GLY A 68 -1.31 7.24 -8.12
N ASP A 69 -1.24 8.13 -9.10
CA ASP A 69 -0.70 9.47 -8.93
C ASP A 69 -1.79 10.54 -9.03
N LYS A 70 -1.51 11.71 -8.43
CA LYS A 70 -2.09 13.03 -8.79
C LYS A 70 -3.60 13.20 -8.62
N HIS A 71 -4.30 12.21 -8.08
CA HIS A 71 -5.71 12.31 -7.75
C HIS A 71 -6.10 11.29 -6.69
N VAL A 72 -7.23 11.55 -6.03
CA VAL A 72 -7.87 10.58 -5.13
C VAL A 72 -8.87 9.77 -5.95
N PRO A 73 -8.73 8.43 -6.06
CA PRO A 73 -9.67 7.62 -6.82
C PRO A 73 -11.12 7.76 -6.32
N TRP A 74 -12.10 7.71 -7.24
CA TRP A 74 -13.51 7.91 -6.88
C TRP A 74 -13.98 6.93 -5.81
N ILE A 75 -13.53 5.67 -5.93
CA ILE A 75 -13.92 4.56 -5.07
C ILE A 75 -13.16 4.49 -3.74
N HIS A 76 -12.20 5.39 -3.49
CA HIS A 76 -11.48 5.41 -2.22
C HIS A 76 -12.38 5.91 -1.08
N ASN A 77 -12.71 5.06 -0.11
CA ASN A 77 -13.41 5.48 1.11
C ASN A 77 -12.48 6.26 2.07
N VAL A 78 -12.22 7.52 1.74
CA VAL A 78 -11.34 8.41 2.53
C VAL A 78 -11.87 8.61 3.95
N LYS A 79 -13.20 8.59 4.14
CA LYS A 79 -13.83 8.77 5.45
C LYS A 79 -13.40 7.70 6.47
N ASN A 80 -13.07 6.50 5.98
CA ASN A 80 -12.62 5.39 6.82
C ASN A 80 -11.10 5.20 6.85
N THR A 81 -10.35 6.00 6.08
CA THR A 81 -8.88 5.96 6.05
C THR A 81 -8.33 6.68 7.29
N ASP A 82 -7.46 6.01 8.06
CA ASP A 82 -6.93 6.56 9.32
C ASP A 82 -5.57 7.20 9.18
N MET A 83 -4.77 6.83 8.19
CA MET A 83 -3.38 7.29 8.11
C MET A 83 -2.91 7.40 6.66
N VAL A 84 -2.08 8.41 6.38
CA VAL A 84 -1.31 8.52 5.14
C VAL A 84 0.17 8.27 5.46
N ILE A 85 0.83 7.45 4.65
CA ILE A 85 2.25 7.15 4.76
C ILE A 85 2.92 7.43 3.41
N ALA A 86 3.76 8.45 3.36
CA ALA A 86 4.56 8.71 2.17
C ALA A 86 5.89 7.93 2.23
N VAL A 87 6.13 7.17 1.16
CA VAL A 87 7.33 6.37 0.95
C VAL A 87 8.20 7.07 -0.08
N ASP A 88 9.45 7.36 0.30
CA ASP A 88 10.44 7.85 -0.64
C ASP A 88 10.75 6.76 -1.67
N ASP A 89 10.51 7.05 -2.96
CA ASP A 89 10.71 6.09 -4.03
C ASP A 89 12.17 5.61 -4.13
N GLU A 90 13.14 6.45 -3.74
CA GLU A 90 14.55 6.07 -3.70
C GLU A 90 14.79 4.93 -2.73
N ARG A 91 14.10 4.91 -1.58
CA ARG A 91 14.20 3.79 -0.63
C ARG A 91 13.68 2.50 -1.26
N ALA A 92 12.55 2.56 -1.96
CA ALA A 92 11.99 1.39 -2.63
C ALA A 92 12.93 0.85 -3.73
N ILE A 93 13.51 1.73 -4.54
CA ILE A 93 14.46 1.34 -5.60
C ILE A 93 15.77 0.79 -5.05
N ARG A 94 16.29 1.34 -3.95
CA ARG A 94 17.50 0.82 -3.29
C ARG A 94 17.25 -0.55 -2.67
N LEU A 95 16.14 -0.72 -1.96
CA LEU A 95 15.76 -2.04 -1.41
C LEU A 95 15.46 -3.07 -2.51
N MET A 96 14.93 -2.65 -3.66
CA MET A 96 14.79 -3.52 -4.83
C MET A 96 16.15 -4.11 -5.24
N ARG A 97 17.22 -3.31 -5.27
CA ARG A 97 18.57 -3.85 -5.53
C ARG A 97 19.03 -4.78 -4.40
N LEU A 98 18.87 -4.39 -3.14
CA LEU A 98 19.23 -5.24 -2.00
C LEU A 98 18.59 -6.63 -2.06
N PHE A 99 17.34 -6.70 -2.52
CA PHE A 99 16.54 -7.93 -2.57
C PHE A 99 16.83 -8.83 -3.78
N ASN A 100 17.35 -8.27 -4.87
CA ASN A 100 17.50 -8.96 -6.15
C ASN A 100 18.96 -9.16 -6.58
N GLU A 101 19.88 -8.35 -6.08
CA GLU A 101 21.30 -8.47 -6.40
C GLU A 101 21.96 -9.57 -5.53
N PRO A 102 22.84 -10.42 -6.09
CA PRO A 102 23.51 -11.47 -5.32
C PRO A 102 24.22 -10.95 -4.08
N VAL A 103 24.94 -9.83 -4.20
CA VAL A 103 25.68 -9.20 -3.09
C VAL A 103 24.72 -8.70 -2.00
N GLY A 104 23.53 -8.22 -2.38
CA GLY A 104 22.50 -7.80 -1.44
C GLY A 104 21.91 -8.97 -0.65
N ARG A 105 21.62 -10.08 -1.33
CA ARG A 105 21.15 -11.32 -0.70
C ARG A 105 22.19 -11.89 0.27
N GLU A 106 23.47 -11.89 -0.10
CA GLU A 106 24.55 -12.31 0.80
C GLU A 106 24.68 -11.40 2.03
N ALA A 107 24.48 -10.08 1.87
CA ALA A 107 24.46 -9.15 2.99
C ALA A 107 23.29 -9.44 3.96
N LEU A 108 22.09 -9.75 3.44
CA LEU A 108 20.92 -10.14 4.24
C LEU A 108 21.14 -11.46 4.99
N LYS A 109 21.71 -12.47 4.32
CA LYS A 109 22.08 -13.76 4.95
C LYS A 109 23.13 -13.56 6.04
N SER A 110 24.14 -12.71 5.78
CA SER A 110 25.15 -12.33 6.77
C SER A 110 24.54 -11.60 7.98
N ALA A 111 23.46 -10.85 7.77
CA ALA A 111 22.65 -10.20 8.80
C ALA A 111 21.67 -11.17 9.52
N LYS A 112 21.75 -12.48 9.24
CA LYS A 112 20.94 -13.56 9.82
C LYS A 112 19.46 -13.52 9.44
N VAL A 113 19.11 -12.90 8.32
CA VAL A 113 17.79 -13.08 7.72
C VAL A 113 17.69 -14.54 7.23
N PRO A 114 16.62 -15.28 7.56
CA PRO A 114 16.48 -16.68 7.15
C PRO A 114 16.56 -16.86 5.62
N ASP A 115 17.28 -17.87 5.16
CA ASP A 115 17.46 -18.17 3.73
C ASP A 115 16.13 -18.29 2.99
N GLY A 116 15.15 -18.99 3.59
CA GLY A 116 13.82 -19.14 3.00
C GLY A 116 13.08 -17.80 2.79
N ILE A 117 13.40 -16.75 3.53
CA ILE A 117 12.88 -15.40 3.26
C ILE A 117 13.70 -14.76 2.14
N VAL A 118 15.04 -14.75 2.27
CA VAL A 118 15.94 -14.09 1.31
C VAL A 118 15.74 -14.62 -0.11
N ASP A 119 15.55 -15.94 -0.25
CA ASP A 119 15.40 -16.61 -1.53
C ASP A 119 14.05 -16.31 -2.22
N ASN A 120 13.10 -15.70 -1.51
CA ASN A 120 11.78 -15.30 -2.03
C ASN A 120 11.62 -13.77 -2.16
N LEU A 121 12.66 -12.96 -1.91
CA LEU A 121 12.53 -11.50 -1.93
C LEU A 121 12.33 -10.92 -3.35
N ASP A 122 12.62 -11.69 -4.40
CA ASP A 122 12.27 -11.35 -5.79
C ASP A 122 10.75 -11.39 -6.06
N LEU A 123 9.98 -12.02 -5.17
CA LEU A 123 8.51 -11.95 -5.24
C LEU A 123 7.97 -10.56 -4.85
N LEU A 124 8.82 -9.64 -4.36
CA LEU A 124 8.42 -8.29 -4.01
C LEU A 124 8.80 -7.32 -5.14
N GLY A 125 7.83 -6.98 -5.97
CA GLY A 125 7.88 -5.83 -6.88
C GLY A 125 7.99 -4.48 -6.15
N ILE A 126 8.13 -3.39 -6.89
CA ILE A 126 8.49 -2.08 -6.31
C ILE A 126 7.41 -1.54 -5.36
N SER A 127 6.12 -1.69 -5.70
CA SER A 127 5.01 -1.32 -4.82
C SER A 127 4.86 -2.25 -3.62
N SER A 128 5.21 -3.53 -3.76
CA SER A 128 5.31 -4.49 -2.64
C SER A 128 6.37 -4.05 -1.62
N ILE A 129 7.53 -3.58 -2.11
CA ILE A 129 8.59 -3.01 -1.26
C ILE A 129 8.10 -1.71 -0.60
N ALA A 130 7.36 -0.86 -1.32
CA ALA A 130 6.77 0.34 -0.74
C ALA A 130 5.76 0.00 0.38
N ASN A 131 4.93 -1.02 0.18
CA ASN A 131 4.02 -1.57 1.19
C ASN A 131 4.77 -2.09 2.42
N LEU A 132 5.89 -2.80 2.23
CA LEU A 132 6.77 -3.24 3.32
C LEU A 132 7.31 -2.05 4.12
N ILE A 133 7.89 -1.05 3.44
CA ILE A 133 8.39 0.17 4.08
C ILE A 133 7.26 0.85 4.87
N ALA A 134 6.10 1.05 4.24
CA ALA A 134 4.95 1.68 4.89
C ALA A 134 4.47 0.88 6.11
N SER A 135 4.52 -0.45 6.07
CA SER A 135 4.14 -1.33 7.19
C SER A 135 5.12 -1.20 8.35
N ILE A 136 6.42 -1.10 8.06
CA ILE A 136 7.46 -0.82 9.08
C ILE A 136 7.21 0.56 9.72
N LYS A 137 6.90 1.58 8.91
CA LYS A 137 6.56 2.92 9.42
C LYS A 137 5.32 2.91 10.30
N PHE A 138 4.28 2.21 9.87
CA PHE A 138 3.03 2.04 10.62
C PHE A 138 3.29 1.38 11.98
N ALA A 139 4.04 0.27 11.98
CA ALA A 139 4.38 -0.45 13.20
C ALA A 139 5.19 0.42 14.19
N LYS A 140 6.18 1.17 13.68
CA LYS A 140 6.96 2.10 14.51
C LYS A 140 6.12 3.28 15.01
N TYR A 141 5.23 3.83 14.19
CA TYR A 141 4.40 4.98 14.56
C TYR A 141 3.44 4.66 15.71
N TYR A 142 2.80 3.49 15.66
CA TYR A 142 1.87 3.03 16.69
C TYR A 142 2.54 2.23 17.82
N GLU A 143 3.88 2.15 17.83
CA GLU A 143 4.66 1.43 18.84
C GLU A 143 4.20 -0.02 19.02
N LEU A 144 3.90 -0.67 17.88
CA LEU A 144 3.37 -2.03 17.85
C LEU A 144 4.36 -3.04 18.43
N THR A 145 3.81 -4.10 19.02
CA THR A 145 4.55 -5.20 19.62
C THR A 145 4.45 -6.47 18.79
N GLU A 146 5.12 -7.53 19.23
CA GLU A 146 5.01 -8.88 18.64
C GLU A 146 3.59 -9.48 18.67
N ARG A 147 2.66 -8.88 19.41
CA ARG A 147 1.25 -9.29 19.48
C ARG A 147 0.36 -8.54 18.51
N ASP A 148 0.89 -7.53 17.83
CA ASP A 148 0.14 -6.66 16.94
C ASP A 148 0.36 -7.05 15.49
N ILE A 149 -0.70 -7.45 14.82
CA ILE A 149 -0.64 -7.96 13.45
C ILE A 149 -0.99 -6.83 12.48
N VAL A 150 -0.08 -6.61 11.54
CA VAL A 150 -0.26 -5.70 10.40
C VAL A 150 -0.43 -6.55 9.14
N PHE A 151 -1.51 -6.28 8.41
CA PHE A 151 -1.74 -6.91 7.11
C PHE A 151 -1.28 -6.00 5.97
N THR A 152 -0.63 -6.57 4.97
CA THR A 152 -0.26 -5.88 3.73
C THR A 152 -0.27 -6.88 2.58
N VAL A 153 -0.14 -6.39 1.35
CA VAL A 153 -0.14 -7.22 0.14
C VAL A 153 1.12 -6.93 -0.66
N PHE A 154 1.75 -8.00 -1.14
CA PHE A 154 2.78 -7.92 -2.17
C PHE A 154 2.12 -8.23 -3.51
N THR A 155 1.93 -7.19 -4.31
CA THR A 155 1.00 -7.14 -5.45
C THR A 155 1.50 -7.90 -6.67
N ASP A 156 2.81 -7.87 -6.90
CA ASP A 156 3.49 -8.48 -8.03
C ASP A 156 4.95 -8.78 -7.68
N SER A 157 5.57 -9.60 -8.53
CA SER A 157 6.98 -10.00 -8.46
C SER A 157 7.86 -9.13 -9.35
N MET A 158 9.18 -9.25 -9.16
CA MET A 158 10.18 -8.58 -9.98
C MET A 158 10.27 -9.07 -11.42
N GLU A 159 9.57 -10.16 -11.79
CA GLU A 159 9.45 -10.63 -13.18
C GLU A 159 8.86 -9.53 -14.09
N LEU A 160 7.99 -8.67 -13.56
CA LEU A 160 7.40 -7.56 -14.31
C LEU A 160 8.34 -6.34 -14.42
N TYR A 161 9.44 -6.31 -13.67
CA TYR A 161 10.30 -5.14 -13.48
C TYR A 161 11.76 -5.36 -13.86
N GLU A 162 12.07 -6.38 -14.66
CA GLU A 162 13.44 -6.65 -15.14
C GLU A 162 14.08 -5.45 -15.87
N SER A 163 13.27 -4.63 -16.53
CA SER A 163 13.73 -3.38 -17.16
C SER A 163 14.28 -2.39 -16.12
N ARG A 164 13.66 -2.29 -14.94
CA ARG A 164 14.10 -1.40 -13.86
C ARG A 164 15.37 -1.86 -13.19
N LEU A 165 15.55 -3.17 -13.04
CA LEU A 165 16.82 -3.70 -12.56
C LEU A 165 17.96 -3.40 -13.55
N ARG A 166 17.70 -3.54 -14.85
CA ARG A 166 18.67 -3.16 -15.90
C ARG A 166 18.99 -1.66 -15.92
N GLU A 167 18.00 -0.80 -15.73
CA GLU A 167 18.21 0.65 -15.59
C GLU A 167 19.05 0.96 -14.34
N ALA A 168 18.79 0.28 -13.22
CA ALA A 168 19.59 0.42 -12.00
C ALA A 168 21.05 0.01 -12.22
N HIS A 169 21.32 -1.03 -13.02
CA HIS A 169 22.68 -1.44 -13.41
C HIS A 169 23.41 -0.38 -14.25
N ALA A 170 22.69 0.44 -15.02
CA ALA A 170 23.30 1.53 -15.78
C ALA A 170 23.90 2.62 -14.88
N HIS A 171 23.53 2.66 -13.60
CA HIS A 171 24.12 3.55 -12.59
C HIS A 171 25.38 3.00 -11.91
N GLY A 172 25.83 1.79 -12.28
CA GLY A 172 27.03 1.16 -11.77
C GLY A 172 26.78 -0.20 -11.11
N GLU A 173 27.86 -0.95 -10.92
CA GLU A 173 27.84 -2.23 -10.20
C GLU A 173 27.30 -2.06 -8.78
N TYR A 174 26.48 -3.01 -8.33
CA TYR A 174 26.02 -3.06 -6.93
C TYR A 174 27.10 -3.71 -6.07
N THR A 175 27.74 -2.92 -5.20
CA THR A 175 28.88 -3.39 -4.41
C THR A 175 28.47 -3.85 -3.01
N ALA A 176 29.38 -4.51 -2.30
CA ALA A 176 29.17 -4.87 -0.90
C ALA A 176 28.98 -3.63 0.00
N THR A 177 29.58 -2.50 -0.36
CA THR A 177 29.37 -1.23 0.33
C THR A 177 27.93 -0.74 0.14
N ASP A 178 27.42 -0.78 -1.10
CA ASP A 178 26.04 -0.37 -1.39
C ASP A 178 25.04 -1.25 -0.63
N ALA A 179 25.25 -2.57 -0.65
CA ALA A 179 24.44 -3.53 0.10
C ALA A 179 24.45 -3.25 1.61
N ALA A 180 25.61 -2.90 2.19
CA ALA A 180 25.71 -2.54 3.60
C ALA A 180 24.94 -1.24 3.93
N VAL A 181 25.02 -0.23 3.06
CA VAL A 181 24.28 1.03 3.25
C VAL A 181 22.78 0.82 3.08
N ASP A 182 22.35 0.00 2.12
CA ASP A 182 20.93 -0.29 1.89
C ASP A 182 20.33 -1.15 2.99
N LEU A 183 21.11 -2.08 3.55
CA LEU A 183 20.73 -2.82 4.75
C LEU A 183 20.59 -1.89 5.96
N ASP A 184 21.52 -0.96 6.17
CA ASP A 184 21.41 0.05 7.23
C ASP A 184 20.16 0.93 7.02
N LEU A 185 19.88 1.32 5.77
CA LEU A 185 18.67 2.06 5.41
C LEU A 185 17.38 1.30 5.78
N LEU A 186 17.33 -0.01 5.53
CA LEU A 186 16.20 -0.87 5.93
C LEU A 186 16.03 -0.89 7.45
N MET A 187 17.12 -1.10 8.19
CA MET A 187 17.10 -1.16 9.66
C MET A 187 16.68 0.18 10.29
N ASN A 188 17.06 1.29 9.67
CA ASN A 188 16.83 2.65 10.15
C ASN A 188 15.65 3.38 9.46
N ILE A 189 14.66 2.65 8.92
CA ILE A 189 13.39 3.27 8.50
C ILE A 189 12.74 3.96 9.71
N THR A 190 12.42 5.26 9.63
CA THR A 190 11.75 6.00 10.71
C THR A 190 10.29 6.29 10.34
N CYS A 191 9.52 6.93 11.22
CA CYS A 191 8.14 7.30 10.95
C CYS A 191 8.02 8.64 10.18
N GLU A 192 9.07 9.08 9.48
CA GLU A 192 9.03 10.34 8.74
C GLU A 192 7.96 10.33 7.64
N ASN A 193 7.39 11.50 7.34
CA ASN A 193 6.37 11.68 6.32
C ASN A 193 5.13 10.80 6.51
N THR A 194 4.71 10.65 7.77
CA THR A 194 3.48 9.94 8.15
C THR A 194 2.50 10.91 8.79
N LEU A 195 1.20 10.70 8.57
CA LEU A 195 0.13 11.54 9.12
C LEU A 195 -1.06 10.66 9.53
N GLU A 196 -1.31 10.54 10.84
CA GLU A 196 -2.60 10.05 11.33
C GLU A 196 -3.68 11.12 11.09
N LEU A 197 -4.80 10.70 10.51
CA LEU A 197 -5.86 11.56 10.04
C LEU A 197 -6.99 11.63 11.06
N ASP A 198 -7.22 12.84 11.55
CA ASP A 198 -8.47 13.21 12.19
C ASP A 198 -9.60 13.39 11.17
N TYR A 199 -10.79 13.75 11.66
CA TYR A 199 -11.96 13.98 10.81
C TYR A 199 -11.71 15.01 9.69
N TYR A 200 -11.00 16.10 9.99
CA TYR A 200 -10.76 17.17 9.02
C TYR A 200 -9.63 16.84 8.04
N GLY A 201 -8.63 16.06 8.45
CA GLY A 201 -7.63 15.47 7.58
C GLY A 201 -8.28 14.58 6.52
N ARG A 202 -9.16 13.68 6.94
CA ARG A 202 -9.96 12.85 6.01
C ARG A 202 -10.83 13.71 5.10
N LYS A 203 -11.50 14.74 5.65
CA LYS A 203 -12.36 15.62 4.86
C LYS A 203 -11.59 16.43 3.82
N ARG A 204 -10.39 16.90 4.17
CA ARG A 204 -9.49 17.62 3.26
C ARG A 204 -9.14 16.74 2.06
N ILE A 205 -8.71 15.51 2.31
CA ILE A 205 -8.37 14.55 1.25
C ILE A 205 -9.61 14.20 0.42
N HIS A 206 -10.77 13.96 1.05
CA HIS A 206 -12.02 13.67 0.35
C HIS A 206 -12.39 14.76 -0.65
N ASN A 207 -12.22 16.03 -0.26
CA ASN A 207 -12.53 17.17 -1.11
C ASN A 207 -11.61 17.26 -2.34
N LEU A 208 -10.41 16.65 -2.34
CA LEU A 208 -9.54 16.62 -3.52
C LEU A 208 -10.19 15.90 -4.71
N LYS A 209 -11.13 14.98 -4.45
CA LYS A 209 -11.92 14.33 -5.50
C LYS A 209 -12.68 15.34 -6.36
N TYR A 210 -13.00 16.53 -5.85
CA TYR A 210 -13.72 17.57 -6.57
C TYR A 210 -13.03 17.92 -7.90
N TYR A 211 -11.73 18.18 -7.86
CA TYR A 211 -11.00 18.68 -9.03
C TYR A 211 -10.93 17.67 -10.17
N THR A 212 -10.67 16.40 -9.87
CA THR A 212 -10.62 15.37 -10.90
C THR A 212 -12.02 14.95 -11.32
N TRP A 213 -12.88 14.63 -10.36
CA TRP A 213 -14.11 13.92 -10.68
C TRP A 213 -15.25 14.85 -11.07
N ILE A 214 -15.34 16.03 -10.48
CA ILE A 214 -16.43 16.97 -10.76
C ILE A 214 -16.03 17.88 -11.92
N GLU A 215 -14.92 18.61 -11.79
CA GLU A 215 -14.51 19.59 -12.80
C GLU A 215 -14.05 18.95 -14.11
N GLN A 216 -13.26 17.87 -14.05
CA GLN A 216 -12.67 17.27 -15.26
C GLN A 216 -13.49 16.10 -15.82
N GLN A 217 -14.06 15.26 -14.96
CA GLN A 217 -14.80 14.05 -15.36
C GLN A 217 -16.33 14.22 -15.31
N ALA A 218 -16.83 15.42 -14.98
CA ALA A 218 -18.25 15.76 -14.98
C ALA A 218 -19.16 14.84 -14.14
N LYS A 219 -18.63 14.24 -13.06
CA LYS A 219 -19.47 13.58 -12.04
C LYS A 219 -20.30 14.60 -11.28
N ARG A 220 -21.39 14.13 -10.69
CA ARG A 220 -22.33 14.97 -9.93
C ARG A 220 -21.78 15.31 -8.55
N LEU A 221 -21.80 16.58 -8.19
CA LEU A 221 -21.36 17.07 -6.88
C LEU A 221 -22.18 16.44 -5.73
N GLU A 222 -23.45 16.17 -5.98
CA GLU A 222 -24.35 15.51 -5.02
C GLU A 222 -23.83 14.12 -4.62
N GLU A 223 -23.23 13.39 -5.57
CA GLU A 223 -22.67 12.06 -5.30
C GLU A 223 -21.38 12.15 -4.45
N LEU A 224 -20.53 13.15 -4.71
CA LEU A 224 -19.35 13.40 -3.87
C LEU A 224 -19.75 13.76 -2.43
N ASN A 225 -20.80 14.55 -2.27
CA ASN A 225 -21.35 14.89 -0.95
C ASN A 225 -21.98 13.66 -0.28
N ALA A 226 -22.66 12.80 -1.04
CA ALA A 226 -23.25 11.56 -0.53
C ALA A 226 -22.18 10.62 0.05
N GLN A 227 -21.02 10.46 -0.62
CA GLN A 227 -19.89 9.68 -0.08
C GLN A 227 -19.47 10.10 1.34
N TRP A 228 -19.65 11.37 1.70
CA TRP A 228 -19.31 11.89 3.02
C TRP A 228 -20.49 11.85 4.01
N HIS A 229 -21.67 12.25 3.56
CA HIS A 229 -22.82 12.52 4.43
C HIS A 229 -23.84 11.38 4.51
N ASP A 230 -24.01 10.60 3.45
CA ASP A 230 -24.92 9.46 3.43
C ASP A 230 -24.22 8.25 4.09
N ARG A 231 -24.77 7.83 5.23
CA ARG A 231 -24.22 6.69 6.01
C ARG A 231 -24.34 5.38 5.26
N GLU A 232 -25.32 5.27 4.37
CA GLU A 232 -25.60 4.08 3.59
C GLU A 232 -24.87 4.08 2.25
N TYR A 233 -24.08 5.13 1.91
CA TYR A 233 -23.38 5.19 0.63
C TYR A 233 -22.44 4.00 0.43
N TRP A 234 -21.51 3.78 1.36
CA TRP A 234 -20.52 2.70 1.27
C TRP A 234 -21.11 1.31 1.57
N PRO A 235 -21.97 1.12 2.59
CA PRO A 235 -22.66 -0.15 2.80
C PRO A 235 -23.39 -0.66 1.56
N ARG A 236 -24.12 0.21 0.84
CA ARG A 236 -24.78 -0.17 -0.42
C ARG A 236 -23.82 -0.62 -1.51
N ILE A 237 -22.58 -0.13 -1.52
CA ILE A 237 -21.56 -0.61 -2.47
C ILE A 237 -21.10 -2.02 -2.11
N HIS A 238 -20.93 -2.32 -0.82
CA HIS A 238 -20.57 -3.67 -0.35
C HIS A 238 -21.68 -4.68 -0.69
N GLU A 239 -22.96 -4.29 -0.61
CA GLU A 239 -24.09 -5.14 -0.98
C GLU A 239 -24.10 -5.55 -2.47
N LEU A 240 -23.36 -4.84 -3.34
CA LEU A 240 -23.25 -5.18 -4.76
C LEU A 240 -22.24 -6.31 -5.04
N VAL A 241 -21.40 -6.69 -4.07
CA VAL A 241 -20.33 -7.67 -4.27
C VAL A 241 -20.84 -9.00 -4.87
N PRO A 242 -21.90 -9.66 -4.34
CA PRO A 242 -22.37 -10.92 -4.91
C PRO A 242 -22.81 -10.79 -6.37
N ARG A 243 -23.40 -9.65 -6.73
CA ARG A 243 -23.82 -9.37 -8.11
C ARG A 243 -22.64 -9.13 -9.04
N ILE A 244 -21.58 -8.48 -8.54
CA ILE A 244 -20.34 -8.29 -9.29
C ILE A 244 -19.68 -9.64 -9.53
N ASP A 245 -19.64 -10.52 -8.52
CA ASP A 245 -19.08 -11.87 -8.64
C ASP A 245 -19.82 -12.69 -9.71
N GLU A 246 -21.17 -12.68 -9.71
CA GLU A 246 -21.97 -13.31 -10.78
C GLU A 246 -21.59 -12.80 -12.18
N LEU A 247 -21.38 -11.49 -12.33
CA LEU A 247 -21.01 -10.88 -13.61
C LEU A 247 -19.58 -11.25 -14.03
N ILE A 248 -18.67 -11.39 -13.07
CA ILE A 248 -17.29 -11.84 -13.32
C ILE A 248 -17.30 -13.31 -13.77
N GLU A 249 -18.07 -14.18 -13.11
CA GLU A 249 -18.23 -15.58 -13.51
C GLU A 249 -18.83 -15.70 -14.91
N GLU A 250 -19.88 -14.93 -15.21
CA GLU A 250 -20.50 -14.89 -16.54
C GLU A 250 -19.51 -14.41 -17.62
N PHE A 251 -18.73 -13.38 -17.33
CA PHE A 251 -17.70 -12.88 -18.23
C PHE A 251 -16.60 -13.93 -18.47
N ASN A 252 -16.08 -14.53 -17.41
CA ASN A 252 -15.03 -15.55 -17.50
C ASN A 252 -15.52 -16.76 -18.30
N TRP A 253 -16.76 -17.19 -18.09
CA TRP A 253 -17.37 -18.25 -18.87
C TRP A 253 -17.43 -17.91 -20.37
N ARG A 254 -17.75 -16.66 -20.74
CA ARG A 254 -17.79 -16.23 -22.14
C ARG A 254 -16.42 -16.13 -22.83
N VAL A 255 -15.37 -15.86 -22.07
CA VAL A 255 -14.01 -15.65 -22.61
C VAL A 255 -13.20 -16.95 -22.63
N LEU A 256 -13.44 -17.84 -21.66
CA LEU A 256 -12.67 -19.08 -21.48
C LEU A 256 -13.43 -20.35 -21.92
N GLY A 257 -14.76 -20.28 -22.05
CA GLY A 257 -15.62 -21.36 -22.54
C GLY A 257 -15.94 -21.26 -24.02
#